data_AF-G7YFY2-F1
#
_entry.id   AF-G7YFY2-F1
#
_cell.length_a   1.000
_cell.length_b   1.000
_cell.length_c   1.000
_cell.angle_alpha   90.00
_cell.angle_beta   90.00
_cell.angle_gamma   90.00
#
_symmetry.space_group_name_H-M   'P 1'
#
loop_
_entity.id
_entity.type
_entity.pdbx_description
1 polymer ?
#
loop_
_entity_poly.entity_id
_entity_poly.type
_entity_poly.pdbx_seq_one_letter_code
_entity_poly.pdbx_strand_id
1 'polypeptide(L)'
;MALLFNKEGLEQISYPTLVQQFWNHDGALFKVAVVGDKTFVVMRPSIKNLQIADDRKPLFFNSHTASKFNRDGPLGDLKNDKDLDRFQTFCDDPLFVKVAALLRRTVGIDLFGFDVIRLTKDESSVERTGPEWAIVDLNYFPSYDKIPHFYHHLENLVREKLSLPLLPDPSSEDC
;
A
#
# COMPACT_ATOMS: atom_id res chain seq x y z
N MET A 1 2.19 11.45 11.32
CA MET A 1 1.78 11.93 9.98
C MET A 1 0.73 13.02 10.16
N ALA A 2 0.54 13.88 9.16
CA ALA A 2 -0.50 14.89 9.15
C ALA A 2 -1.12 15.05 7.76
N LEU A 3 -2.42 15.27 7.68
CA LEU A 3 -3.09 15.75 6.47
C LEU A 3 -3.22 17.27 6.56
N LEU A 4 -2.74 17.96 5.52
CA LEU A 4 -2.78 19.41 5.40
C LEU A 4 -3.80 19.79 4.33
N PHE A 5 -4.68 20.73 4.65
CA PHE A 5 -5.77 21.16 3.76
C PHE A 5 -5.54 22.56 3.18
N ASN A 6 -4.66 23.34 3.79
CA ASN A 6 -4.36 24.73 3.41
C ASN A 6 -2.90 25.07 3.77
N LYS A 7 -2.48 26.29 3.38
CA LYS A 7 -1.10 26.76 3.55
C LYS A 7 -0.77 27.04 5.01
N GLU A 8 -1.75 27.54 5.78
CA GLU A 8 -1.63 27.83 7.22
C GLU A 8 -1.30 26.56 8.01
N GLY A 9 -1.75 25.40 7.54
CA GLY A 9 -1.42 24.11 8.12
C GLY A 9 0.07 23.77 8.11
N LEU A 10 0.87 24.33 7.19
CA LEU A 10 2.31 24.10 7.12
C LEU A 10 3.06 24.69 8.32
N GLU A 11 2.54 25.75 8.92
CA GLU A 11 3.16 26.41 10.09
C GLU A 11 3.18 25.50 11.33
N GLN A 12 2.34 24.45 11.34
CA GLN A 12 2.23 23.49 12.44
C GLN A 12 3.11 22.25 12.24
N ILE A 13 3.95 22.21 11.20
CA ILE A 13 4.76 21.04 10.84
C ILE A 13 6.22 21.24 11.24
N SER A 14 6.75 20.26 11.96
CA SER A 14 8.16 20.21 12.32
C SER A 14 9.02 19.74 11.14
N TYR A 15 10.22 20.29 11.02
CA TYR A 15 11.18 19.95 9.96
C TYR A 15 12.35 19.13 10.52
N PRO A 16 12.97 18.25 9.71
CA PRO A 16 12.67 17.96 8.30
C PRO A 16 11.42 17.06 8.13
N THR A 17 10.63 17.30 7.08
CA THR A 17 9.43 16.51 6.73
C THR A 17 9.32 16.31 5.23
N LEU A 18 8.85 15.13 4.81
CA LEU A 18 8.40 14.86 3.44
C LEU A 18 6.94 15.31 3.30
N VAL A 19 6.67 16.14 2.30
CA VAL A 19 5.30 16.51 1.91
C VAL A 19 4.94 15.79 0.63
N GLN A 20 3.81 15.09 0.63
CA GLN A 20 3.30 14.36 -0.52
C GLN A 20 1.86 14.82 -0.79
N GLN A 21 1.51 15.01 -2.06
CA GLN A 21 0.13 15.31 -2.44
C GLN A 21 -0.78 14.16 -2.02
N PHE A 22 -1.85 14.48 -1.30
CA PHE A 22 -2.90 13.51 -0.99
C PHE A 22 -3.76 13.27 -2.24
N TRP A 23 -3.95 12.00 -2.58
CA TRP A 23 -4.88 11.59 -3.64
C TRP A 23 -6.03 10.82 -3.02
N ASN A 24 -7.26 11.15 -3.43
CA ASN A 24 -8.43 10.34 -3.10
C ASN A 24 -8.28 8.95 -3.76
N HIS A 25 -8.59 7.90 -3.00
CA HIS A 25 -8.34 6.50 -3.36
C HIS A 25 -9.35 5.51 -2.74
N ASP A 26 -10.57 5.98 -2.48
CA ASP A 26 -11.71 5.21 -1.96
C ASP A 26 -11.44 4.45 -0.64
N GLY A 27 -10.45 4.89 0.13
CA GLY A 27 -10.09 4.22 1.39
C GLY A 27 -9.52 2.82 1.20
N ALA A 28 -8.95 2.50 0.03
CA ALA A 28 -8.31 1.21 -0.26
C ALA A 28 -6.79 1.33 -0.45
N LEU A 29 -6.04 0.51 0.28
CA LEU A 29 -4.58 0.38 0.17
C LEU A 29 -4.21 -1.02 -0.29
N PHE A 30 -3.38 -1.13 -1.32
CA PHE A 30 -2.82 -2.40 -1.78
C PHE A 30 -1.43 -2.56 -1.17
N LYS A 31 -1.30 -3.45 -0.18
CA LYS A 31 0.01 -3.80 0.37
C LYS A 31 0.62 -4.90 -0.46
N VAL A 32 1.68 -4.60 -1.18
CA VAL A 32 2.40 -5.56 -2.01
C VAL A 32 3.62 -6.04 -1.25
N ALA A 33 3.73 -7.34 -1.01
CA ALA A 33 4.90 -7.98 -0.43
C ALA A 33 5.66 -8.72 -1.52
N VAL A 34 6.98 -8.55 -1.53
CA VAL A 34 7.89 -9.13 -2.53
C VAL A 34 8.92 -10.00 -1.82
N VAL A 35 9.05 -11.24 -2.31
CA VAL A 35 10.07 -12.20 -1.89
C VAL A 35 10.74 -12.75 -3.15
N GLY A 36 11.85 -12.15 -3.54
CA GLY A 36 12.51 -12.46 -4.82
C GLY A 36 11.60 -12.13 -6.00
N ASP A 37 11.17 -13.15 -6.73
CA ASP A 37 10.24 -13.04 -7.85
C ASP A 37 8.77 -13.28 -7.49
N LYS A 38 8.47 -13.69 -6.25
CA LYS A 38 7.11 -13.90 -5.79
C LYS A 38 6.49 -12.58 -5.31
N THR A 39 5.28 -12.29 -5.77
CA THR A 39 4.55 -11.06 -5.44
C THR A 39 3.19 -11.39 -4.85
N PHE A 40 2.91 -10.82 -3.68
CA PHE A 40 1.67 -11.03 -2.95
C PHE A 40 0.99 -9.70 -2.68
N VAL A 41 -0.32 -9.62 -2.91
CA VAL A 41 -1.08 -8.39 -2.71
C VAL A 41 -2.14 -8.63 -1.66
N VAL A 42 -2.15 -7.79 -0.62
CA VAL A 42 -3.15 -7.78 0.44
C VAL A 42 -3.80 -6.41 0.45
N MET A 43 -5.09 -6.35 0.14
CA MET A 43 -5.83 -5.10 0.28
C MET A 43 -6.10 -4.80 1.77
N ARG A 44 -6.03 -3.52 2.15
CA ARG A 44 -6.25 -3.03 3.51
C ARG A 44 -7.08 -1.73 3.49
N PRO A 45 -7.81 -1.45 4.58
CA PRO A 45 -8.43 -0.15 4.77
C PRO A 45 -7.40 1.00 4.80
N SER A 46 -7.79 2.14 4.24
CA SER A 46 -7.00 3.37 4.12
C SER A 46 -7.84 4.62 4.44
N ILE A 47 -7.23 5.79 4.26
CA ILE A 47 -7.85 7.11 4.47
C ILE A 47 -8.97 7.31 3.42
N LYS A 48 -10.17 7.70 3.87
CA LYS A 48 -11.30 7.93 2.97
C LYS A 48 -11.07 9.14 2.08
N ASN A 49 -11.88 9.27 1.04
CA ASN A 49 -11.84 10.45 0.20
C ASN A 49 -12.15 11.71 1.02
N LEU A 50 -11.35 12.75 0.79
CA LEU A 50 -11.47 14.04 1.44
C LEU A 50 -11.98 15.05 0.40
N GLN A 51 -12.91 15.90 0.83
CA GLN A 51 -13.23 17.11 0.10
C GLN A 51 -12.25 18.21 0.52
N ILE A 52 -11.85 19.02 -0.45
CA ILE A 52 -11.05 20.22 -0.19
C ILE A 52 -11.99 21.22 0.51
N ALA A 53 -11.67 21.55 1.74
CA ALA A 53 -12.33 22.60 2.50
C ALA A 53 -11.23 23.50 3.06
N ASP A 54 -11.18 24.73 2.56
CA ASP A 54 -10.06 25.66 2.79
C ASP A 54 -9.91 26.06 4.27
N ASP A 55 -10.94 25.88 5.10
CA ASP A 55 -10.96 26.26 6.51
C ASP A 55 -10.59 25.11 7.48
N ARG A 56 -10.27 23.92 6.96
CA ARG A 56 -9.99 22.76 7.82
C ARG A 56 -8.58 22.80 8.42
N LYS A 57 -8.49 22.60 9.74
CA LYS A 57 -7.20 22.48 10.45
C LYS A 57 -6.44 21.20 10.06
N PRO A 58 -5.10 21.17 10.16
CA PRO A 58 -4.31 19.96 10.01
C PRO A 58 -4.84 18.81 10.86
N LEU A 59 -4.81 17.61 10.29
CA LEU A 59 -5.22 16.40 10.98
C LEU A 59 -4.03 15.51 11.25
N PHE A 60 -3.61 15.46 12.51
CA PHE A 60 -2.48 14.63 12.95
C PHE A 60 -2.93 13.21 13.29
N PHE A 61 -2.18 12.23 12.82
CA PHE A 61 -2.45 10.81 13.07
C PHE A 61 -1.16 9.98 13.03
N ASN A 62 -1.24 8.77 13.60
CA ASN A 62 -0.17 7.77 13.52
C ASN A 62 -0.59 6.68 12.52
N SER A 63 0.30 6.32 11.58
CA SER A 63 0.03 5.33 10.53
C SER A 63 -0.31 3.94 11.09
N HIS A 64 0.26 3.54 12.22
CA HIS A 64 -0.01 2.25 12.86
C HIS A 64 -1.41 2.17 13.48
N THR A 65 -1.98 3.31 13.86
CA THR A 65 -3.33 3.41 14.42
C THR A 65 -4.33 4.01 13.45
N ALA A 66 -3.88 4.47 12.28
CA ALA A 66 -4.73 5.02 11.23
C ALA A 66 -5.87 4.04 10.90
N SER A 67 -5.56 2.75 10.73
CA SER A 67 -6.55 1.68 10.51
C SER A 67 -7.52 1.41 11.68
N LYS A 68 -7.39 2.10 12.82
CA LYS A 68 -8.16 1.89 14.06
C LYS A 68 -8.95 3.11 14.54
N PHE A 69 -9.19 4.15 13.73
CA PHE A 69 -9.88 5.35 14.20
C PHE A 69 -11.39 5.40 13.90
N ASN A 70 -12.13 5.74 14.97
CA ASN A 70 -13.58 5.89 15.15
C ASN A 70 -14.32 6.73 14.09
N ARG A 71 -15.66 6.61 14.12
CA ARG A 71 -16.71 7.30 13.34
C ARG A 71 -16.47 8.77 12.93
N ASP A 72 -15.72 9.54 13.72
CA ASP A 72 -15.43 10.96 13.46
C ASP A 72 -14.02 11.22 12.89
N GLY A 73 -13.26 10.16 12.63
CA GLY A 73 -11.89 10.20 12.11
C GLY A 73 -11.78 10.28 10.59
N PRO A 74 -10.55 10.44 10.06
CA PRO A 74 -10.28 10.51 8.62
C PRO A 74 -10.42 9.18 7.88
N LEU A 75 -10.50 8.06 8.59
CA LEU A 75 -10.79 6.79 7.94
C LEU A 75 -12.29 6.59 7.82
N GLY A 76 -12.70 5.96 6.72
CA GLY A 76 -14.09 5.63 6.46
C GLY A 76 -14.57 4.61 7.48
N ASP A 77 -15.83 4.73 7.91
CA ASP A 77 -16.47 3.65 8.64
C ASP A 77 -16.45 2.40 7.74
N LEU A 78 -15.68 1.37 8.10
CA LEU A 78 -15.95 0.02 7.60
C LEU A 78 -17.22 -0.42 8.32
N LYS A 79 -18.38 -0.15 7.70
CA LYS A 79 -19.65 -0.23 8.42
C LYS A 79 -20.09 -1.67 8.66
N ASN A 80 -19.61 -2.65 7.88
CA ASN A 80 -20.08 -4.04 7.96
C ASN A 80 -19.01 -5.07 7.56
N ASP A 81 -19.15 -6.32 8.02
CA ASP A 81 -18.33 -7.49 7.60
C ASP A 81 -18.27 -7.68 6.06
N LYS A 82 -19.28 -7.20 5.32
CA LYS A 82 -19.30 -7.21 3.84
C LYS A 82 -18.29 -6.25 3.19
N ASP A 83 -17.86 -5.20 3.89
CA ASP A 83 -16.75 -4.36 3.43
C ASP A 83 -15.41 -5.09 3.61
N LEU A 84 -15.37 -6.09 4.49
CA LEU A 84 -14.17 -6.89 4.74
C LEU A 84 -13.91 -7.93 3.64
N ASP A 85 -14.97 -8.47 3.01
CA ASP A 85 -14.90 -9.37 1.84
C ASP A 85 -14.26 -8.72 0.60
N ARG A 86 -14.15 -7.38 0.59
CA ARG A 86 -13.40 -6.63 -0.43
C ARG A 86 -11.90 -6.73 -0.25
N PHE A 87 -11.39 -7.18 0.89
CA PHE A 87 -9.96 -7.26 1.19
C PHE A 87 -9.41 -8.65 0.88
N GLN A 88 -9.43 -8.97 -0.40
CA GLN A 88 -8.89 -10.22 -0.94
C GLN A 88 -7.37 -10.21 -0.94
N THR A 89 -6.79 -11.37 -0.66
CA THR A 89 -5.38 -11.66 -0.99
C THR A 89 -5.37 -12.27 -2.39
N PHE A 90 -4.48 -11.78 -3.25
CA PHE A 90 -4.22 -12.41 -4.54
C PHE A 90 -2.73 -12.40 -4.85
N CYS A 91 -2.28 -13.43 -5.55
CA CYS A 91 -0.89 -13.60 -5.95
C CYS A 91 -0.67 -13.22 -7.42
N ASP A 92 0.54 -12.78 -7.72
CA ASP A 92 1.07 -12.66 -9.09
C ASP A 92 0.20 -11.84 -10.07
N ASP A 93 -0.45 -10.78 -9.57
CA ASP A 93 -1.13 -9.83 -10.43
C ASP A 93 -0.13 -9.20 -11.42
N PRO A 94 -0.43 -9.22 -12.74
CA PRO A 94 0.53 -8.84 -13.77
C PRO A 94 1.06 -7.39 -13.65
N LEU A 95 0.27 -6.47 -13.09
CA LEU A 95 0.72 -5.10 -12.88
C LEU A 95 1.73 -5.06 -11.73
N PHE A 96 1.36 -5.63 -10.57
CA PHE A 96 2.20 -5.59 -9.38
C PHE A 96 3.49 -6.39 -9.54
N VAL A 97 3.47 -7.53 -10.26
CA VAL A 97 4.67 -8.30 -10.62
C VAL A 97 5.64 -7.45 -11.45
N LYS A 98 5.14 -6.72 -12.46
CA LYS A 98 5.98 -5.84 -13.29
C LYS A 98 6.58 -4.70 -12.48
N VAL A 99 5.80 -4.09 -11.59
CA VAL A 99 6.27 -3.02 -10.69
C VAL A 99 7.32 -3.57 -9.72
N ALA A 100 7.07 -4.72 -9.09
CA ALA A 100 8.00 -5.37 -8.17
C ALA A 100 9.33 -5.70 -8.86
N ALA A 101 9.30 -6.27 -10.07
CA ALA A 101 10.49 -6.55 -10.85
C ALA A 101 11.27 -5.28 -11.21
N LEU A 102 10.59 -4.17 -11.52
CA LEU A 102 11.23 -2.89 -11.79
C LEU A 102 11.89 -2.31 -10.53
N LEU A 103 11.19 -2.31 -9.39
CA LEU A 103 11.72 -1.84 -8.11
C LEU A 103 12.92 -2.68 -7.65
N ARG A 104 12.83 -4.01 -7.72
CA ARG A 104 13.93 -4.95 -7.40
C ARG A 104 15.18 -4.62 -8.20
N ARG A 105 15.05 -4.43 -9.52
CA ARG A 105 16.20 -4.06 -10.39
C ARG A 105 16.73 -2.65 -10.12
N THR A 106 15.85 -1.69 -9.82
CA THR A 106 16.23 -0.28 -9.65
C THR A 106 16.91 -0.04 -8.30
N VAL A 107 16.38 -0.65 -7.24
CA VAL A 107 16.82 -0.44 -5.86
C VAL A 107 17.84 -1.51 -5.43
N GLY A 108 17.86 -2.67 -6.08
CA GLY A 108 18.81 -3.75 -5.78
C GLY A 108 18.44 -4.56 -4.53
N ILE A 109 17.15 -4.72 -4.25
CA ILE A 109 16.63 -5.43 -3.06
C ILE A 109 15.67 -6.56 -3.44
N ASP A 110 15.76 -7.68 -2.73
CA ASP A 110 14.92 -8.88 -2.97
C ASP A 110 13.77 -9.04 -1.96
N LEU A 111 13.90 -8.45 -0.78
CA LEU A 111 12.94 -8.53 0.32
C LEU A 111 12.43 -7.14 0.65
N PHE A 112 11.25 -6.80 0.14
CA PHE A 112 10.62 -5.52 0.41
C PHE A 112 9.10 -5.62 0.29
N GLY A 113 8.43 -4.59 0.75
CA GLY A 113 7.03 -4.34 0.44
C GLY A 113 6.83 -2.91 0.00
N PHE A 114 5.77 -2.66 -0.77
CA PHE A 114 5.39 -1.33 -1.17
C PHE A 114 3.87 -1.18 -1.13
N ASP A 115 3.43 0.00 -0.71
CA ASP A 115 2.02 0.31 -0.55
C ASP A 115 1.57 1.12 -1.76
N VAL A 116 0.50 0.68 -2.41
CA VAL A 116 -0.06 1.29 -3.62
C VAL A 116 -1.49 1.74 -3.37
N ILE A 117 -1.85 2.91 -3.89
CA ILE A 117 -3.23 3.39 -3.96
C ILE A 117 -3.69 3.50 -5.41
N ARG A 118 -4.97 3.21 -5.65
CA ARG A 118 -5.65 3.48 -6.92
C ARG A 118 -6.37 4.81 -6.81
N LEU A 119 -6.06 5.75 -7.69
CA LEU A 119 -6.58 7.10 -7.62
C LEU A 119 -8.03 7.13 -8.11
N THR A 120 -8.92 7.79 -7.36
CA THR A 120 -10.32 7.96 -7.78
C THR A 120 -10.41 8.96 -8.91
N LYS A 121 -11.22 8.64 -9.92
CA LYS A 121 -11.59 9.60 -10.96
C LYS A 121 -12.72 10.46 -10.42
N ASP A 122 -12.49 11.76 -10.35
CA ASP A 122 -13.53 12.72 -9.98
C ASP A 122 -14.54 12.79 -11.14
N GLU A 123 -15.82 12.49 -10.86
CA GLU A 123 -16.91 12.44 -11.86
C GLU A 123 -17.09 13.78 -12.61
N SER A 124 -16.59 14.87 -12.02
CA SER A 124 -16.71 16.23 -12.53
C SER A 124 -15.64 16.66 -13.55
N SER A 125 -14.57 15.87 -13.73
CA SER A 125 -13.43 16.27 -14.57
C SER A 125 -13.40 15.52 -15.90
N VAL A 126 -13.92 16.17 -16.95
CA VAL A 126 -14.11 15.61 -18.30
C VAL A 126 -12.80 15.20 -18.98
N GLU A 127 -11.66 15.80 -18.63
CA GLU A 127 -10.36 15.43 -19.21
C GLU A 127 -9.21 15.63 -18.21
N ARG A 128 -8.66 14.53 -17.66
CA ARG A 128 -7.29 14.55 -17.13
C ARG A 128 -6.53 13.26 -17.45
N THR A 129 -5.35 13.46 -18.03
CA THR A 129 -4.27 12.49 -18.31
C THR A 129 -3.42 12.24 -17.04
N GLY A 130 -4.06 11.95 -15.91
CA GLY A 130 -3.38 11.71 -14.62
C GLY A 130 -2.98 10.25 -14.40
N PRO A 131 -2.06 9.96 -13.45
CA PRO A 131 -1.73 8.58 -13.10
C PRO A 131 -2.95 7.88 -12.48
N GLU A 132 -3.15 6.60 -12.80
CA GLU A 132 -4.21 5.79 -12.20
C GLU A 132 -3.77 5.17 -10.85
N TRP A 133 -2.47 5.00 -10.66
CA TRP A 133 -1.87 4.33 -9.51
C TRP A 133 -0.71 5.14 -8.95
N ALA A 134 -0.52 5.10 -7.63
CA ALA A 134 0.63 5.70 -6.97
C ALA A 134 1.20 4.77 -5.89
N ILE A 135 2.53 4.62 -5.88
CA ILE A 135 3.26 4.03 -4.75
C ILE A 135 3.42 5.13 -3.69
N VAL A 136 2.96 4.85 -2.47
CA VAL A 136 2.96 5.82 -1.37
C VAL A 136 3.94 5.49 -0.26
N ASP A 137 4.37 4.23 -0.16
CA ASP A 137 5.35 3.78 0.81
C ASP A 137 6.18 2.60 0.27
N LEU A 138 7.42 2.47 0.73
CA LEU A 138 8.32 1.35 0.42
C LEU A 138 9.07 0.97 1.68
N ASN A 139 8.94 -0.29 2.08
CA ASN A 139 9.53 -0.85 3.30
C ASN A 139 10.53 -1.95 2.95
N TYR A 140 11.76 -1.83 3.45
CA TYR A 140 12.75 -2.90 3.40
C TYR A 140 12.38 -3.98 4.41
N PHE A 141 12.33 -5.24 3.97
CA PHE A 141 12.03 -6.40 4.83
C PHE A 141 10.85 -6.14 5.79
N PRO A 142 9.61 -6.00 5.28
CA PRO A 142 8.42 -5.84 6.13
C PRO A 142 8.13 -7.11 6.94
N SER A 143 7.03 -7.13 7.71
CA SER A 143 6.69 -8.29 8.55
C SER A 143 6.28 -9.55 7.78
N TYR A 144 5.85 -9.40 6.52
CA TYR A 144 5.26 -10.49 5.71
C TYR A 144 4.07 -11.19 6.40
N ASP A 145 3.40 -10.50 7.32
CA ASP A 145 2.20 -11.03 7.99
C ASP A 145 1.12 -11.36 6.95
N LYS A 146 0.54 -12.55 7.06
CA LYS A 146 -0.49 -13.07 6.15
C LYS A 146 0.02 -13.41 4.74
N ILE A 147 1.32 -13.45 4.52
CA ILE A 147 1.88 -14.01 3.29
C ILE A 147 1.94 -15.54 3.44
N PRO A 148 1.24 -16.28 2.59
CA PRO A 148 1.26 -17.73 2.65
C PRO A 148 2.65 -18.25 2.37
N HIS A 149 3.01 -19.33 3.07
CA HIS A 149 4.27 -20.03 2.87
C HIS A 149 5.52 -19.12 2.84
N PHE A 150 5.52 -18.00 3.58
CA PHE A 150 6.62 -17.02 3.56
C PHE A 150 8.01 -17.66 3.73
N TYR A 151 8.17 -18.56 4.71
CA TYR A 151 9.44 -19.24 4.95
C TYR A 151 9.89 -20.12 3.77
N HIS A 152 8.95 -20.74 3.05
CA HIS A 152 9.25 -21.51 1.85
C HIS A 152 9.77 -20.59 0.73
N HIS A 153 9.10 -19.45 0.50
CA HIS A 153 9.55 -18.47 -0.50
C HIS A 153 10.91 -17.86 -0.14
N LEU A 154 11.13 -17.56 1.15
CA LEU A 154 12.41 -17.08 1.64
C LEU A 154 13.52 -18.14 1.46
N GLU A 155 13.24 -19.41 1.75
CA GLU A 155 14.18 -20.49 1.54
C GLU A 155 14.53 -20.63 0.05
N ASN A 156 13.54 -20.58 -0.85
CA ASN A 156 13.77 -20.62 -2.28
C ASN A 156 14.60 -19.44 -2.78
N LEU A 157 14.38 -18.23 -2.25
CA LEU A 157 15.23 -17.08 -2.55
C LEU A 157 16.69 -17.32 -2.11
N VAL A 158 16.92 -17.83 -0.90
CA VAL A 158 18.27 -18.15 -0.42
C VAL A 158 18.92 -19.24 -1.27
N ARG A 159 18.17 -20.30 -1.62
CA ARG A 159 18.63 -21.37 -2.50
C ARG A 159 19.05 -20.83 -3.86
N GLU A 160 18.25 -19.97 -4.47
CA GLU A 160 18.58 -19.31 -5.74
C GLU A 160 19.89 -18.53 -5.64
N LYS A 161 20.06 -17.68 -4.60
CA LYS A 161 21.29 -16.90 -4.39
C LYS A 161 22.52 -17.77 -4.17
N LEU A 162 22.34 -18.98 -3.64
CA LEU A 162 23.39 -19.97 -3.42
C LEU A 162 23.52 -20.99 -4.57
N SER A 163 22.76 -20.83 -5.66
CA SER A 163 22.71 -21.78 -6.79
C SER A 163 22.38 -23.22 -6.37
N LEU A 164 21.50 -23.37 -5.37
CA LEU A 164 20.99 -24.66 -4.90
C LEU A 164 19.67 -25.04 -5.60
N PRO A 165 19.34 -26.35 -5.67
CA PRO A 165 18.03 -26.79 -6.15
C PRO A 165 16.89 -26.15 -5.35
N LEU A 166 15.90 -25.62 -6.07
CA LEU A 166 14.69 -25.04 -5.48
C LEU A 166 13.77 -26.14 -4.93
N LEU A 167 13.05 -25.80 -3.88
CA LEU A 167 11.93 -26.58 -3.40
C LEU A 167 10.75 -26.44 -4.38
N PRO A 168 9.96 -27.50 -4.61
CA PRO A 168 8.75 -27.41 -5.41
C PRO A 168 7.74 -26.46 -4.74
N ASP A 169 7.06 -25.63 -5.55
CA ASP A 169 6.05 -24.71 -5.04
C ASP A 169 4.93 -25.48 -4.30
N PRO A 170 4.37 -24.90 -3.21
CA PRO A 170 3.23 -25.47 -2.50
C PRO A 170 1.98 -25.51 -3.40
N SER A 171 0.98 -26.31 -3.02
CA SER A 171 -0.27 -26.46 -3.78
C SER A 171 -0.98 -25.13 -4.01
N SER A 172 -1.42 -24.89 -5.24
CA SER A 172 -2.03 -23.64 -5.71
C SER A 172 -3.38 -23.27 -5.08
N GLU A 173 -3.93 -24.11 -4.18
CA GLU A 173 -5.18 -23.82 -3.46
C GLU A 173 -4.97 -22.74 -2.38
N ASP A 174 -3.72 -22.55 -1.96
CA ASP A 174 -3.31 -21.54 -0.99
C ASP A 174 -2.39 -20.53 -1.69
N CYS A 175 -2.99 -19.52 -2.34
CA CYS A 175 -2.57 -18.20 -1.91
C CYS A 175 -3.04 -18.11 -0.45
#